data_AF-A0A2D4JGP3-F1
#
_entry.id   AF-A0A2D4JGP3-F1
#
_cell.length_a   1.000
_cell.length_b   1.000
_cell.length_c   1.000
_cell.angle_alpha   90.00
_cell.angle_beta   90.00
_cell.angle_gamma   90.00
#
_symmetry.space_group_name_H-M   'P 1'
#
loop_
_entity.id
_entity.type
_entity.pdbx_description
1 polymer ?
#
loop_
_entity_poly.entity_id
_entity_poly.type
_entity_poly.pdbx_seq_one_letter_code
_entity_poly.pdbx_strand_id
1 'polypeptide(L)'
;FADDLIFIVEEPKTTGLKLMKKIDDYGEIAGLKVNEEKTKILVKNFTNKQKTEKIDIQIVKKVKYLGIHLSARCVTIKEDNYVKLIQQIKLDLEKWKNL
;
A
#
# COMPACT_ATOMS: atom_id res chain seq x y z
N PHE A 1 -9.03 -2.82 -6.32
CA PHE A 1 -10.31 -2.24 -6.75
C PHE A 1 -10.09 -1.68 -8.14
N ALA A 2 -10.91 -2.05 -9.12
CA ALA A 2 -10.58 -1.86 -10.54
C ALA A 2 -9.19 -2.44 -10.86
N ASP A 3 -8.21 -1.59 -11.15
CA ASP A 3 -6.83 -1.89 -11.54
C ASP A 3 -5.86 -2.08 -10.36
N ASP A 4 -6.19 -1.56 -9.16
CA ASP A 4 -5.31 -1.69 -8.00
C ASP A 4 -5.43 -3.07 -7.33
N LEU A 5 -4.30 -3.76 -7.15
CA LEU A 5 -4.20 -5.04 -6.43
C LEU A 5 -3.31 -4.90 -5.18
N ILE A 6 -3.68 -5.60 -4.11
CA ILE A 6 -2.86 -5.73 -2.90
C ILE A 6 -2.59 -7.20 -2.63
N PHE A 7 -1.33 -7.49 -2.34
CA PHE A 7 -0.86 -8.81 -1.93
C PHE A 7 -0.23 -8.72 -0.55
N ILE A 8 -0.50 -9.72 0.29
CA ILE A 8 0.15 -9.89 1.59
C ILE A 8 0.98 -11.17 1.49
N VAL A 9 2.28 -11.03 1.64
CA VAL A 9 3.26 -12.11 1.51
C VAL A 9 4.14 -12.15 2.74
N GLU A 10 4.37 -13.36 3.26
CA GLU A 10 5.19 -13.57 4.46
C GLU A 10 6.69 -13.45 4.16
N GLU A 11 7.13 -14.01 3.04
CA GLU A 11 8.52 -13.94 2.59
C GLU A 11 8.68 -13.11 1.30
N PRO A 12 8.70 -11.76 1.38
CA PRO A 12 8.71 -10.93 0.19
C PRO A 12 9.98 -11.08 -0.67
N LYS A 13 11.11 -11.55 -0.11
CA LYS A 13 12.35 -11.75 -0.90
C LYS A 13 12.27 -12.93 -1.86
N THR A 14 11.64 -14.02 -1.45
CA THR A 14 11.54 -15.27 -2.22
C THR A 14 10.24 -15.29 -3.03
N THR A 15 9.15 -14.89 -2.39
CA THR A 15 7.79 -14.96 -2.95
C THR A 15 7.45 -13.71 -3.74
N GLY A 16 7.96 -12.53 -3.37
CA GLY A 16 7.67 -11.28 -4.07
C GLY A 16 8.13 -11.30 -5.53
N LEU A 17 9.35 -11.78 -5.81
CA LEU A 17 9.85 -11.91 -7.19
C LEU A 17 9.03 -12.91 -8.02
N LYS A 18 8.67 -14.06 -7.44
CA LYS A 18 7.83 -15.07 -8.10
C LYS A 18 6.43 -14.53 -8.39
N LEU A 19 5.86 -13.77 -7.46
CA LEU A 19 4.58 -13.11 -7.61
C LEU A 19 4.63 -12.10 -8.75
N MET A 20 5.63 -11.22 -8.79
CA MET A 20 5.78 -10.24 -9.87
C MET A 20 5.87 -10.90 -11.24
N LYS A 21 6.68 -11.96 -11.37
CA LYS A 21 6.76 -12.73 -12.62
C LYS A 21 5.40 -13.32 -13.01
N LYS A 22 4.65 -13.88 -12.06
CA LYS A 22 3.32 -14.42 -12.35
C LYS A 22 2.32 -13.36 -12.77
N ILE A 23 2.34 -12.19 -12.12
CA ILE A 23 1.47 -11.07 -12.52
C ILE A 23 1.80 -10.63 -13.95
N ASP A 24 3.08 -10.60 -14.32
CA ASP A 24 3.51 -10.24 -15.68
C ASP A 24 3.08 -11.31 -16.70
N ASP A 25 3.32 -12.60 -16.43
CA ASP A 25 2.89 -13.72 -17.28
C ASP A 25 1.36 -13.67 -17.57
N TYR A 26 0.55 -13.46 -16.53
CA TYR A 26 -0.92 -13.36 -16.69
C TYR A 26 -1.36 -12.02 -17.29
N GLY A 27 -0.63 -10.95 -17.00
CA GLY A 27 -0.84 -9.63 -17.56
C GLY A 27 -0.69 -9.66 -19.07
N GLU A 28 0.39 -10.24 -19.58
CA GLU A 28 0.65 -10.38 -21.01
C GLU A 28 -0.50 -11.11 -21.73
N ILE A 29 -0.96 -12.24 -21.18
CA ILE A 29 -2.10 -13.01 -21.74
C ILE A 29 -3.39 -12.16 -21.75
N ALA A 30 -3.59 -11.32 -20.74
CA ALA A 30 -4.75 -10.45 -20.63
C ALA A 30 -4.60 -9.12 -21.41
N GLY A 31 -3.45 -8.86 -22.04
CA GLY A 31 -3.14 -7.57 -22.67
C GLY A 31 -2.96 -6.41 -21.68
N LEU A 32 -2.56 -6.72 -20.44
CA LEU A 32 -2.33 -5.79 -19.34
C LEU A 32 -0.84 -5.73 -18.99
N LYS A 33 -0.40 -4.57 -18.49
CA LYS A 33 0.98 -4.37 -18.02
C LYS A 33 0.99 -3.77 -16.63
N VAL A 34 1.84 -4.31 -15.75
CA VAL A 34 2.06 -3.74 -14.42
C VAL A 34 2.77 -2.39 -14.54
N ASN A 35 2.28 -1.40 -13.79
CA ASN A 35 2.97 -0.14 -13.65
C ASN A 35 3.99 -0.23 -12.50
N GLU A 36 5.25 -0.47 -12.84
CA GLU A 36 6.35 -0.61 -11.87
C GLU A 36 6.57 0.66 -11.04
N GLU A 37 6.42 1.85 -11.63
CA GLU A 37 6.58 3.15 -10.94
C GLU A 37 5.53 3.37 -9.84
N LYS A 38 4.29 2.92 -10.08
CA LYS A 38 3.20 2.99 -9.10
C LYS A 38 3.23 1.86 -8.08
N THR A 39 3.88 0.75 -8.42
CA THR A 39 3.96 -0.43 -7.56
C THR A 39 4.84 -0.13 -6.35
N LYS A 40 4.33 -0.43 -5.16
CA LYS A 40 5.00 -0.11 -3.88
C LYS A 40 4.93 -1.31 -2.95
N ILE A 41 6.00 -1.51 -2.18
CA ILE A 41 6.05 -2.55 -1.16
C ILE A 41 6.13 -1.92 0.22
N LEU A 42 5.28 -2.41 1.11
CA LEU A 42 5.31 -2.11 2.53
C LEU A 42 5.89 -3.32 3.27
N VAL A 43 7.15 -3.23 3.72
CA VAL A 43 7.81 -4.31 4.47
C VAL A 43 7.75 -4.08 5.97
N LYS A 44 7.45 -5.14 6.73
CA LYS A 44 7.55 -5.18 8.19
C LYS A 44 8.81 -5.97 8.57
N ASN A 45 9.53 -5.53 9.60
CA ASN A 45 10.72 -6.22 10.16
C ASN A 45 11.93 -6.38 9.21
N PHE A 46 12.06 -5.55 8.16
CA PHE A 46 13.25 -5.53 7.31
C PHE A 46 14.33 -4.60 7.85
N THR A 47 15.58 -5.07 7.91
CA THR A 47 16.75 -4.21 8.18
C THR A 47 17.09 -3.36 6.94
N ASN A 48 17.81 -2.24 7.13
CA ASN A 48 18.13 -1.34 6.03
C ASN A 48 18.92 -2.03 4.90
N LYS A 49 19.85 -2.93 5.25
CA LYS A 49 20.62 -3.73 4.28
C LYS A 49 19.72 -4.63 3.41
N GLN A 50 18.67 -5.20 4.00
CA GLN A 50 17.73 -6.07 3.29
C GLN A 50 16.78 -5.33 2.34
N LYS A 51 16.69 -3.99 2.45
CA LYS A 51 15.84 -3.16 1.57
C LYS A 51 16.51 -2.82 0.25
N THR A 52 17.84 -2.76 0.22
CA THR A 52 18.63 -2.32 -0.94
C THR A 52 19.10 -3.44 -1.86
N GLU A 53 19.10 -4.69 -1.41
CA GLU A 53 19.88 -5.74 -2.10
C GLU A 53 19.11 -6.56 -3.15
N LYS A 54 17.77 -6.50 -3.25
CA LYS A 54 17.02 -7.48 -4.09
C LYS A 54 15.69 -7.04 -4.72
N ILE A 55 15.22 -5.81 -4.51
CA ILE A 55 13.86 -5.42 -4.88
C ILE A 55 13.93 -4.10 -5.65
N ASP A 56 13.77 -4.17 -6.98
CA ASP A 56 13.69 -2.99 -7.88
C ASP A 56 12.39 -2.19 -7.72
N ILE A 57 11.50 -2.65 -6.84
CA ILE A 57 10.25 -1.97 -6.49
C ILE A 57 10.47 -1.05 -5.29
N GLN A 58 9.87 0.14 -5.35
CA GLN A 58 9.98 1.13 -4.28
C GLN A 58 9.45 0.60 -2.94
N ILE A 59 10.32 0.54 -1.93
CA ILE A 59 9.94 0.23 -0.55
C ILE A 59 9.53 1.52 0.16
N VAL A 60 8.28 1.58 0.62
CA VAL A 60 7.70 2.75 1.31
C VAL A 60 7.41 2.45 2.78
N LYS A 61 7.32 3.52 3.60
CA LYS A 61 6.95 3.41 5.03
C LYS A 61 5.44 3.47 5.26
N LYS A 62 4.72 4.13 4.34
CA LYS A 62 3.27 4.28 4.34
C LYS A 62 2.76 4.15 2.91
N VAL A 63 1.58 3.56 2.73
CA VAL A 63 0.88 3.46 1.44
C VAL A 63 -0.60 3.77 1.67
N LYS A 64 -1.27 4.37 0.71
CA LYS A 64 -2.72 4.65 0.77
C LYS A 64 -3.44 3.68 -0.16
N TYR A 65 -4.48 3.02 0.33
CA TYR A 65 -5.37 2.16 -0.46
C TYR A 65 -6.82 2.39 -0.06
N LEU A 66 -7.69 2.65 -1.03
CA LEU A 66 -9.11 2.93 -0.81
C LEU A 66 -9.38 3.99 0.27
N GLY A 67 -8.56 5.05 0.30
CA GLY A 67 -8.69 6.10 1.31
C GLY A 67 -7.99 5.82 2.64
N ILE A 68 -7.56 4.58 2.90
CA ILE A 68 -6.92 4.17 4.16
C ILE A 68 -5.40 4.20 4.02
N HIS A 69 -4.73 4.91 4.93
CA HIS A 69 -3.28 4.90 5.09
C HIS A 69 -2.84 3.68 5.90
N LEU A 70 -2.12 2.80 5.24
CA LEU A 70 -1.45 1.65 5.82
C LEU A 70 0.00 2.01 6.14
N SER A 71 0.51 1.48 7.25
CA SER A 71 1.91 1.59 7.61
C SER A 71 2.42 0.30 8.22
N ALA A 72 3.74 0.06 8.14
CA ALA A 72 4.36 -1.12 8.76
C ALA A 72 4.21 -1.13 10.29
N ARG A 73 3.99 0.05 10.89
CA ARG A 73 3.69 0.22 12.31
C ARG A 73 2.18 0.27 12.52
N CYS A 74 1.59 -0.88 12.81
CA CYS A 74 0.14 -1.00 12.95
C CYS A 74 -0.45 -0.11 14.05
N VAL A 75 0.35 0.27 15.05
CA VAL A 75 -0.09 1.10 16.18
C VAL A 75 -0.66 2.46 15.76
N THR A 76 -0.20 3.03 14.64
CA THR A 76 -0.67 4.35 14.19
C THR A 76 -1.86 4.28 13.23
N ILE A 77 -2.27 3.08 12.77
CA ILE A 77 -3.31 2.94 11.72
C ILE A 77 -4.64 3.51 12.20
N LYS A 78 -5.02 3.26 13.47
CA LYS A 78 -6.28 3.77 14.04
C LYS A 78 -6.31 5.29 14.02
N GLU A 79 -5.23 5.90 14.50
CA GLU A 79 -5.14 7.35 14.67
C GLU A 79 -4.97 8.09 13.34
N ASP A 80 -4.14 7.56 12.44
CA ASP A 80 -3.89 8.14 11.13
C ASP A 80 -5.12 8.10 10.21
N ASN A 81 -6.10 7.24 10.48
CA ASN A 81 -7.29 7.09 9.64
C ASN A 81 -8.57 7.48 10.37
N TYR A 82 -8.96 6.73 11.40
CA TYR A 82 -10.29 6.86 11.99
C TYR A 82 -10.42 8.09 12.89
N VAL A 83 -9.43 8.36 13.75
CA VAL A 83 -9.50 9.50 14.69
C VAL A 83 -9.54 10.81 13.90
N LYS A 84 -8.64 10.97 12.94
CA LYS A 84 -8.61 12.14 12.04
C LYS A 84 -9.90 12.27 11.21
N LEU A 85 -10.41 11.16 10.67
CA LEU A 85 -11.65 11.18 9.89
C LEU A 85 -12.84 11.64 10.74
N ILE A 86 -12.97 11.13 11.97
CA ILE A 86 -14.05 11.52 12.88
C ILE A 86 -13.95 13.01 13.24
N GLN A 87 -12.74 13.53 13.48
CA GLN A 87 -12.53 14.95 13.74
C GLN A 87 -12.96 15.81 12.54
N GLN A 88 -12.59 15.39 11.33
CA GLN A 88 -12.99 16.08 10.10
C GLN A 88 -14.51 16.09 9.91
N ILE A 89 -15.18 14.95 10.11
CA ILE A 89 -16.63 14.84 10.04
C ILE A 89 -17.31 15.80 11.02
N LYS A 90 -16.80 15.92 12.26
CA LYS A 90 -17.34 16.86 13.25
C LYS A 90 -17.24 18.31 12.79
N LEU A 91 -16.07 18.72 12.28
CA LEU A 91 -15.85 20.07 11.76
C LEU A 91 -16.75 20.38 10.57
N ASP A 92 -16.96 19.40 9.68
CA ASP A 92 -17.81 19.61 8.50
C ASP A 92 -19.29 19.73 8.88
N LEU A 93 -19.76 18.94 9.87
CA LEU A 93 -21.12 19.08 10.41
C LEU A 93 -21.34 20.44 11.11
N GLU A 94 -20.34 20.95 11.84
CA GLU A 94 -20.42 22.28 12.46
C GLU A 94 -20.50 23.40 11.41
N LYS A 95 -19.75 23.29 10.31
CA LYS A 95 -19.84 24.24 9.19
C LYS A 95 -21.20 24.19 8.51
N TRP A 96 -21.75 22.98 8.29
CA TRP A 96 -23.06 22.80 7.66
C TRP A 96 -24.20 23.35 8.51
N LYS A 97 -24.07 23.35 9.83
CA LYS A 97 -25.07 23.98 10.72
C LYS A 97 -25.15 25.51 10.54
N ASN A 98 -24.08 26.13 10.08
CA ASN A 98 -23.96 27.58 9.92
C ASN A 98 -24.12 28.05 8.45
N LEU A 99 -24.49 27.14 7.55
CA LEU A 99 -24.87 27.40 6.15
C LEU A 99 -26.40 27.36 6.01
#